data_AF-A0A8C5GR36-F1
#
_entry.id   AF-A0A8C5GR36-F1
#
_cell.length_a   1.000
_cell.length_b   1.000
_cell.length_c   1.000
_cell.angle_alpha   90.00
_cell.angle_beta   90.00
_cell.angle_gamma   90.00
#
_symmetry.space_group_name_H-M   'P 1'
#
loop_
_entity.id
_entity.type
_entity.pdbx_description
1 polymer ?
#
loop_
_entity_poly.entity_id
_entity_poly.type
_entity_poly.pdbx_seq_one_letter_code
_entity_poly.pdbx_strand_id
1 'polypeptide(L)'
;MSSSFEQMRTNVGELLRGIDRYNPENLSTLERYVETQARENAYDLEANLAVLKLYQFNPAYFQTTVTSQILLKALTNLPHTDFTLCKCMIDQTHQEERPIRQILYLGNLLETCHFQSFWTSLEENKELIDGIAGFQDSVRKFICHVVGITYQTIEHRLLAEMLGDPLDTQVKVWMNKYGWTENEEGQIFISNQEESVKPKNIVEKIDFESVSSIMATSQ
;
A
#
# COMPACT_ATOMS: atom_id res chain seq x y z
N MET A 1 -7.00 8.76 -26.77
CA MET A 1 -7.71 7.56 -26.30
C MET A 1 -7.59 7.59 -24.79
N SER A 2 -8.60 8.10 -24.08
CA SER A 2 -8.59 8.05 -22.61
C SER A 2 -8.62 6.59 -22.19
N SER A 3 -7.77 6.20 -21.24
CA SER A 3 -7.77 4.85 -20.71
C SER A 3 -9.15 4.54 -20.11
N SER A 4 -9.56 3.25 -20.14
CA SER A 4 -10.82 2.81 -19.52
C SER A 4 -10.90 3.28 -18.05
N PHE A 5 -9.76 3.33 -17.37
CA PHE A 5 -9.64 3.85 -16.01
C PHE A 5 -9.95 5.35 -15.88
N GLU A 6 -9.46 6.22 -16.77
CA GLU A 6 -9.74 7.67 -16.70
C GLU A 6 -11.22 8.02 -16.86
N GLN A 7 -11.93 7.25 -17.69
CA GLN A 7 -13.38 7.41 -17.85
C GLN A 7 -14.11 6.98 -16.58
N MET A 8 -13.73 5.84 -15.99
CA MET A 8 -14.29 5.38 -14.72
C MET A 8 -13.98 6.36 -13.59
N ARG A 9 -12.77 6.92 -13.53
CA ARG A 9 -12.36 7.90 -12.52
C ARG A 9 -13.22 9.15 -12.57
N THR A 10 -13.54 9.67 -13.75
CA THR A 10 -14.43 10.83 -13.89
C THR A 10 -15.82 10.51 -13.35
N ASN A 11 -16.39 9.37 -13.74
CA ASN A 11 -17.71 8.93 -13.28
C ASN A 11 -17.76 8.70 -11.75
N VAL A 12 -16.76 8.01 -11.21
CA VAL A 12 -16.62 7.79 -9.75
C VAL A 12 -16.44 9.13 -9.03
N GLY A 13 -15.66 10.06 -9.59
CA GLY A 13 -15.50 11.40 -9.04
C GLY A 13 -16.81 12.20 -8.99
N GLU A 14 -17.76 11.97 -9.90
CA GLU A 14 -19.11 12.55 -9.84
C GLU A 14 -19.98 11.84 -8.80
N LEU A 15 -19.93 10.50 -8.72
CA LEU A 15 -20.68 9.70 -7.74
C LEU A 15 -20.27 10.00 -6.28
N LEU A 16 -18.99 10.31 -6.06
CA LEU A 16 -18.47 10.66 -4.75
C LEU A 16 -18.83 12.10 -4.34
N ARG A 17 -19.34 12.93 -5.26
CA ARG A 17 -19.81 14.28 -4.96
C ARG A 17 -21.25 14.24 -4.45
N GLY A 18 -21.44 14.70 -3.22
CA GLY A 18 -22.77 14.88 -2.64
C GLY A 18 -23.28 13.64 -1.90
N ILE A 19 -24.58 13.37 -2.00
CA ILE A 19 -25.28 12.35 -1.21
C ILE A 19 -25.17 10.94 -1.81
N ASP A 20 -24.90 10.82 -3.12
CA ASP A 20 -24.86 9.55 -3.85
C ASP A 20 -23.70 8.64 -3.40
N ARG A 21 -22.70 9.20 -2.72
CA ARG A 21 -21.61 8.47 -2.08
C ARG A 21 -22.06 7.45 -1.03
N TYR A 22 -23.29 7.58 -0.53
CA TYR A 22 -23.87 6.68 0.48
C TYR A 22 -24.94 5.75 -0.11
N ASN A 23 -25.23 5.82 -1.41
CA ASN A 23 -26.20 4.94 -2.03
C ASN A 23 -25.56 3.55 -2.28
N PRO A 24 -26.05 2.46 -1.64
CA PRO A 24 -25.52 1.12 -1.85
C PRO A 24 -25.70 0.61 -3.29
N GLU A 25 -26.58 1.19 -4.11
CA GLU A 25 -26.70 0.83 -5.53
C GLU A 25 -25.41 1.12 -6.32
N ASN A 26 -24.63 2.12 -5.88
CA ASN A 26 -23.36 2.49 -6.51
C ASN A 26 -22.22 1.53 -6.17
N LEU A 27 -22.41 0.64 -5.19
CA LEU A 27 -21.39 -0.25 -4.67
C LEU A 27 -20.84 -1.17 -5.77
N SER A 28 -21.71 -1.72 -6.63
CA SER A 28 -21.29 -2.54 -7.78
C SER A 28 -20.34 -1.82 -8.75
N THR A 29 -20.54 -0.51 -8.95
CA THR A 29 -19.67 0.32 -9.80
C THR A 29 -18.34 0.59 -9.12
N LEU A 30 -18.37 0.89 -7.82
CA LEU A 30 -17.17 1.15 -7.02
C LEU A 30 -16.30 -0.10 -6.85
N GLU A 31 -16.89 -1.28 -6.62
CA GLU A 31 -16.17 -2.55 -6.55
C GLU A 31 -15.43 -2.87 -7.85
N ARG A 32 -16.11 -2.69 -8.99
CA ARG A 32 -15.48 -2.86 -10.31
C ARG A 32 -14.34 -1.85 -10.52
N TYR A 33 -14.47 -0.64 -9.99
CA TYR A 33 -13.40 0.36 -10.03
C TYR A 33 -12.20 -0.07 -9.18
N VAL A 34 -12.39 -0.65 -7.99
CA VAL A 34 -11.32 -1.26 -7.18
C VAL A 34 -10.61 -2.38 -7.93
N GLU A 35 -11.35 -3.28 -8.57
CA GLU A 35 -10.74 -4.34 -9.39
C GLU A 35 -9.90 -3.79 -10.55
N THR A 36 -10.32 -2.66 -11.11
CA THR A 36 -9.59 -1.97 -12.19
C THR A 36 -8.32 -1.31 -11.65
N GLN A 37 -8.38 -0.70 -10.45
CA GLN A 37 -7.19 -0.19 -9.75
C GLN A 37 -6.15 -1.31 -9.49
N ALA A 38 -6.62 -2.51 -9.12
CA ALA A 38 -5.74 -3.66 -8.91
C ALA A 38 -5.06 -4.11 -10.22
N ARG A 39 -5.82 -4.23 -11.31
CA ARG A 39 -5.32 -4.71 -12.61
C ARG A 39 -4.46 -3.71 -13.37
N GLU A 40 -4.84 -2.44 -13.37
CA GLU A 40 -4.14 -1.38 -14.12
C GLU A 40 -3.05 -0.68 -13.30
N ASN A 41 -2.80 -1.15 -12.08
CA ASN A 41 -1.89 -0.51 -11.12
C ASN A 41 -2.19 0.99 -10.90
N ALA A 42 -3.47 1.34 -10.90
CA ALA A 42 -3.94 2.66 -10.55
C ALA A 42 -4.33 2.73 -9.06
N TYR A 43 -4.63 3.92 -8.55
CA TYR A 43 -4.96 4.09 -7.14
C TYR A 43 -5.83 5.32 -6.89
N ASP A 44 -6.90 5.14 -6.11
CA ASP A 44 -7.85 6.18 -5.72
C ASP A 44 -8.35 5.94 -4.29
N LEU A 45 -7.69 6.59 -3.33
CA LEU A 45 -7.99 6.40 -1.90
C LEU A 45 -9.42 6.82 -1.54
N GLU A 46 -9.93 7.89 -2.13
CA GLU A 46 -11.26 8.41 -1.78
C GLU A 46 -12.36 7.40 -2.15
N ALA A 47 -12.26 6.81 -3.34
CA ALA A 47 -13.15 5.73 -3.77
C ALA A 47 -13.03 4.49 -2.89
N ASN A 48 -11.80 4.10 -2.51
CA ASN A 48 -11.55 2.95 -1.65
C ASN A 48 -12.16 3.13 -0.26
N LEU A 49 -11.98 4.31 0.36
CA LEU A 49 -12.60 4.63 1.65
C LEU A 49 -14.12 4.69 1.56
N ALA A 50 -14.68 5.17 0.44
CA ALA A 50 -16.12 5.17 0.22
C ALA A 50 -16.71 3.76 0.17
N VAL A 51 -16.03 2.80 -0.48
CA VAL A 51 -16.43 1.38 -0.48
C VAL A 51 -16.43 0.81 0.93
N LEU A 52 -15.33 0.99 1.69
CA LEU A 52 -15.25 0.50 3.07
C LEU A 52 -16.33 1.14 3.96
N LYS A 53 -16.64 2.41 3.74
CA LYS A 53 -17.70 3.12 4.46
C LYS A 53 -19.10 2.58 4.14
N LEU A 54 -19.37 2.28 2.87
CA LEU A 54 -20.63 1.65 2.46
C LEU A 54 -20.80 0.27 3.08
N TYR A 55 -19.73 -0.51 3.21
CA TYR A 55 -19.76 -1.78 3.93
C TYR A 55 -20.01 -1.60 5.43
N GLN A 56 -19.44 -0.58 6.08
CA GLN A 56 -19.74 -0.26 7.48
C GLN A 56 -21.23 0.05 7.69
N PHE A 57 -21.83 0.85 6.81
CA PHE A 57 -23.25 1.19 6.90
C PHE A 57 -24.18 0.05 6.52
N ASN A 58 -23.73 -0.84 5.64
CA ASN A 58 -24.53 -1.94 5.13
C ASN A 58 -23.75 -3.28 5.20
N PRO A 59 -23.66 -3.91 6.38
CA PRO A 59 -22.86 -5.12 6.58
C PRO A 59 -23.24 -6.29 5.65
N ALA A 60 -24.49 -6.34 5.20
CA ALA A 60 -24.98 -7.36 4.27
C ALA A 60 -24.28 -7.35 2.89
N TYR A 61 -23.66 -6.22 2.51
CA TYR A 61 -22.92 -6.09 1.25
C TYR A 61 -21.41 -6.27 1.43
N PHE A 62 -20.92 -6.57 2.64
CA PHE A 62 -19.47 -6.70 2.88
C PHE A 62 -18.86 -7.77 1.97
N GLN A 63 -17.87 -7.37 1.16
CA GLN A 63 -17.16 -8.28 0.27
C GLN A 63 -15.69 -8.40 0.65
N THR A 64 -15.33 -9.58 1.13
CA THR A 64 -13.99 -9.88 1.62
C THR A 64 -12.91 -9.69 0.54
N THR A 65 -13.20 -10.09 -0.71
CA THR A 65 -12.25 -9.96 -1.82
C THR A 65 -11.92 -8.50 -2.15
N VAL A 66 -12.95 -7.63 -2.21
CA VAL A 66 -12.78 -6.20 -2.51
C VAL A 66 -12.03 -5.51 -1.38
N THR A 67 -12.41 -5.78 -0.13
CA THR A 67 -11.72 -5.27 1.07
C THR A 67 -10.24 -5.68 1.08
N SER A 68 -9.94 -6.92 0.70
CA SER A 68 -8.57 -7.42 0.59
C SER A 68 -7.76 -6.66 -0.47
N GLN A 69 -8.34 -6.42 -1.65
CA GLN A 69 -7.72 -5.62 -2.72
C GLN A 69 -7.45 -4.18 -2.27
N ILE A 70 -8.41 -3.54 -1.58
CA ILE A 70 -8.24 -2.19 -1.04
C ILE A 70 -7.05 -2.13 -0.07
N LEU A 71 -6.98 -3.06 0.88
CA LEU A 71 -5.89 -3.12 1.86
C LEU A 71 -4.53 -3.35 1.21
N LEU A 72 -4.45 -4.31 0.27
CA LEU A 72 -3.21 -4.61 -0.44
C LEU A 72 -2.78 -3.43 -1.33
N LYS A 73 -3.71 -2.74 -1.99
CA LYS A 73 -3.41 -1.51 -2.74
C LYS A 73 -2.96 -0.37 -1.83
N ALA A 74 -3.54 -0.22 -0.65
CA ALA A 74 -3.07 0.74 0.34
C ALA A 74 -1.62 0.43 0.79
N LEU A 75 -1.24 -0.85 0.93
CA LEU A 75 0.16 -1.24 1.19
C LEU A 75 1.11 -0.85 0.05
N THR A 76 0.63 -0.87 -1.20
CA THR A 76 1.45 -0.41 -2.34
C THR A 76 1.69 1.10 -2.36
N ASN A 77 0.97 1.87 -1.54
CA ASN A 77 1.08 3.32 -1.43
C ASN A 77 1.85 3.80 -0.19
N LEU A 78 2.47 2.88 0.58
CA LEU A 78 3.41 3.27 1.65
C LEU A 78 4.53 4.15 1.07
N PRO A 79 4.99 5.19 1.80
CA PRO A 79 4.84 5.45 3.24
C PRO A 79 3.58 6.23 3.69
N HIS A 80 2.60 6.44 2.81
CA HIS A 80 1.38 7.17 3.14
C HIS A 80 0.51 6.44 4.18
N THR A 81 -0.32 7.21 4.89
CA THR A 81 -1.15 6.71 6.01
C THR A 81 -2.37 5.89 5.61
N ASP A 82 -2.59 5.74 4.30
CA ASP A 82 -3.75 5.10 3.69
C ASP A 82 -4.08 3.73 4.28
N PHE A 83 -3.07 2.91 4.54
CA PHE A 83 -3.27 1.57 5.11
C PHE A 83 -3.91 1.62 6.49
N THR A 84 -3.48 2.56 7.33
CA THR A 84 -4.08 2.74 8.65
C THR A 84 -5.49 3.31 8.56
N LEU A 85 -5.75 4.25 7.64
CA LEU A 85 -7.09 4.78 7.40
C LEU A 85 -8.06 3.67 6.97
N CYS A 86 -7.66 2.83 6.01
CA CYS A 86 -8.44 1.68 5.58
C CYS A 86 -8.68 0.69 6.73
N LYS A 87 -7.65 0.41 7.55
CA LYS A 87 -7.80 -0.44 8.74
C LYS A 87 -8.83 0.11 9.73
N CYS A 88 -8.83 1.42 9.99
CA CYS A 88 -9.84 2.05 10.86
C CYS A 88 -11.26 1.98 10.31
N MET A 89 -11.41 1.78 9.00
CA MET A 89 -12.72 1.64 8.33
C MET A 89 -13.24 0.20 8.31
N ILE A 90 -12.53 -0.77 8.89
CA ILE A 90 -12.97 -2.17 8.99
C ILE A 90 -13.22 -2.47 10.46
N ASP A 91 -14.37 -3.03 10.79
CA ASP A 91 -14.71 -3.48 12.14
C ASP A 91 -13.85 -4.66 12.58
N GLN A 92 -13.70 -4.81 13.90
CA GLN A 92 -12.80 -5.79 14.48
C GLN A 92 -13.14 -7.24 14.08
N THR A 93 -14.42 -7.57 13.93
CA THR A 93 -14.87 -8.91 13.53
C THR A 93 -14.28 -9.30 12.18
N HIS A 94 -14.46 -8.46 11.16
CA HIS A 94 -13.91 -8.73 9.83
C HIS A 94 -12.38 -8.62 9.78
N GLN A 95 -11.74 -7.83 10.68
CA GLN A 95 -10.27 -7.80 10.78
C GLN A 95 -9.67 -9.14 11.24
N GLU A 96 -10.40 -9.92 12.04
CA GLU A 96 -9.93 -11.22 12.55
C GLU A 96 -10.14 -12.37 11.55
N GLU A 97 -10.94 -12.14 10.50
CA GLU A 97 -11.26 -13.12 9.46
C GLU A 97 -10.13 -13.30 8.43
N ARG A 98 -10.04 -14.50 7.85
CA ARG A 98 -9.16 -14.77 6.72
C ARG A 98 -9.83 -14.29 5.41
N PRO A 99 -9.09 -13.68 4.47
CA PRO A 99 -7.66 -13.41 4.48
C PRO A 99 -7.26 -12.03 5.05
N ILE A 100 -8.20 -11.23 5.54
CA ILE A 100 -7.97 -9.85 6.00
C ILE A 100 -6.92 -9.82 7.12
N ARG A 101 -7.01 -10.74 8.09
CA ARG A 101 -6.03 -10.87 9.18
C ARG A 101 -4.60 -11.06 8.67
N GLN A 102 -4.40 -11.87 7.63
CA GLN A 102 -3.07 -12.07 7.03
C GLN A 102 -2.55 -10.80 6.37
N ILE A 103 -3.42 -10.07 5.66
CA ILE A 103 -3.04 -8.80 5.02
C ILE A 103 -2.67 -7.76 6.09
N LEU A 104 -3.41 -7.69 7.19
CA LEU A 104 -3.10 -6.83 8.32
C LEU A 104 -1.76 -7.18 8.97
N TYR A 105 -1.45 -8.48 9.08
CA TYR A 105 -0.16 -8.94 9.57
C TYR A 105 0.99 -8.56 8.63
N LEU A 106 0.83 -8.76 7.32
CA LEU A 106 1.81 -8.32 6.31
C LEU A 106 2.05 -6.81 6.37
N GLY A 107 0.99 -6.02 6.52
CA GLY A 107 1.09 -4.58 6.69
C GLY A 107 1.87 -4.18 7.93
N ASN A 108 1.63 -4.85 9.07
CA ASN A 108 2.38 -4.61 10.29
C ASN A 108 3.89 -4.89 10.13
N LEU A 109 4.25 -5.94 9.40
CA LEU A 109 5.66 -6.24 9.10
C LEU A 109 6.32 -5.14 8.27
N LEU A 110 5.60 -4.55 7.31
CA LEU A 110 6.10 -3.42 6.52
C LEU A 110 6.23 -2.15 7.37
N GLU A 111 5.23 -1.82 8.19
CA GLU A 111 5.26 -0.66 9.10
C GLU A 111 6.40 -0.75 10.12
N THR A 112 6.68 -1.96 10.62
CA THR A 112 7.77 -2.23 11.57
C THR A 112 9.11 -2.54 10.89
N CYS A 113 9.19 -2.43 9.56
CA CYS A 113 10.39 -2.67 8.75
C CYS A 113 10.99 -4.08 8.87
N HIS A 114 10.20 -5.10 9.22
CA HIS A 114 10.61 -6.51 9.25
C HIS A 114 10.52 -7.13 7.84
N PHE A 115 11.33 -6.64 6.90
CA PHE A 115 11.23 -6.98 5.48
C PHE A 115 11.48 -8.46 5.17
N GLN A 116 12.46 -9.09 5.82
CA GLN A 116 12.73 -10.53 5.62
C GLN A 116 11.52 -11.39 6.00
N SER A 117 10.95 -11.14 7.18
CA SER A 117 9.73 -11.82 7.64
C SER A 117 8.53 -11.55 6.73
N PHE A 118 8.44 -10.33 6.17
CA PHE A 118 7.41 -9.98 5.20
C PHE A 118 7.50 -10.85 3.94
N TRP A 119 8.68 -10.99 3.34
CA TRP A 119 8.85 -11.79 2.12
C TRP A 119 8.57 -13.27 2.37
N THR A 120 9.03 -13.83 3.49
CA THR A 120 8.71 -15.21 3.88
C THR A 120 7.20 -15.41 4.07
N SER A 121 6.53 -14.49 4.78
CA SER A 121 5.08 -14.56 4.99
C SER A 121 4.30 -14.37 3.69
N LEU A 122 4.80 -13.55 2.77
CA LEU A 122 4.19 -13.33 1.46
C LEU A 122 4.32 -14.57 0.56
N GLU A 123 5.46 -15.27 0.62
CA GLU A 123 5.71 -16.52 -0.11
C GLU A 123 4.72 -17.63 0.29
N GLU A 124 4.35 -17.68 1.57
CA GLU A 124 3.32 -18.60 2.10
C GLU A 124 1.89 -18.22 1.65
N ASN A 125 1.65 -16.95 1.33
CA ASN A 125 0.33 -16.39 1.05
C ASN A 125 0.25 -15.74 -0.35
N LYS A 126 0.93 -16.31 -1.35
CA LYS A 126 0.99 -15.75 -2.73
C LYS A 126 -0.36 -15.53 -3.39
N GLU A 127 -1.35 -16.34 -3.04
CA GLU A 127 -2.71 -16.22 -3.55
C GLU A 127 -3.35 -14.87 -3.22
N LEU A 128 -2.92 -14.20 -2.15
CA LEU A 128 -3.47 -12.91 -1.74
C LEU A 128 -3.15 -11.79 -2.71
N ILE A 129 -1.97 -11.84 -3.33
CA ILE A 129 -1.49 -10.81 -4.25
C ILE A 129 -1.84 -11.11 -5.71
N ASP A 130 -2.53 -12.23 -5.97
CA ASP A 130 -2.94 -12.56 -7.32
C ASP A 130 -3.93 -11.52 -7.86
N GLY A 131 -3.71 -11.08 -9.10
CA GLY A 131 -4.49 -9.99 -9.71
C GLY A 131 -4.10 -8.56 -9.31
N ILE A 132 -3.10 -8.36 -8.43
CA ILE A 132 -2.59 -7.02 -8.08
C ILE A 132 -1.32 -6.72 -8.87
N ALA A 133 -1.47 -5.92 -9.92
CA ALA A 133 -0.36 -5.54 -10.78
C ALA A 133 0.67 -4.67 -10.04
N GLY A 134 1.94 -5.07 -10.09
CA GLY A 134 3.05 -4.28 -9.56
C GLY A 134 3.20 -4.28 -8.03
N PHE A 135 2.53 -5.18 -7.31
CA PHE A 135 2.58 -5.22 -5.84
C PHE A 135 4.02 -5.31 -5.29
N GLN A 136 4.79 -6.31 -5.71
CA GLN A 136 6.16 -6.52 -5.22
C GLN A 136 7.08 -5.33 -5.53
N ASP A 137 6.96 -4.74 -6.71
CA ASP A 137 7.78 -3.59 -7.10
C ASP A 137 7.42 -2.34 -6.30
N SER A 138 6.15 -2.14 -5.97
CA SER A 138 5.73 -1.04 -5.09
C SER A 138 6.25 -1.23 -3.67
N VAL A 139 6.22 -2.46 -3.13
CA VAL A 139 6.84 -2.77 -1.84
C VAL A 139 8.35 -2.53 -1.89
N ARG A 140 9.05 -2.98 -2.93
CA ARG A 140 10.50 -2.73 -3.10
C ARG A 140 10.81 -1.23 -3.18
N LYS A 141 9.98 -0.41 -3.84
CA LYS A 141 10.14 1.06 -3.83
C LYS A 141 10.08 1.62 -2.41
N PHE A 142 9.14 1.14 -1.60
CA PHE A 142 9.03 1.55 -0.19
C PHE A 142 10.28 1.12 0.60
N ILE A 143 10.73 -0.12 0.46
CA ILE A 143 11.96 -0.61 1.12
C ILE A 143 13.16 0.25 0.71
N CYS A 144 13.33 0.54 -0.58
CA CYS A 144 14.39 1.41 -1.05
C CYS A 144 14.30 2.83 -0.48
N HIS A 145 13.09 3.36 -0.32
CA HIS A 145 12.85 4.65 0.33
C HIS A 145 13.30 4.62 1.81
N VAL A 146 12.94 3.57 2.56
CA VAL A 146 13.38 3.40 3.96
C VAL A 146 14.90 3.30 4.04
N VAL A 147 15.53 2.46 3.22
CA VAL A 147 16.99 2.29 3.19
C VAL A 147 17.70 3.60 2.85
N GLY A 148 17.15 4.36 1.89
CA GLY A 148 17.65 5.69 1.52
C GLY A 148 17.63 6.73 2.65
N ILE A 149 16.81 6.51 3.67
CA ILE A 149 16.72 7.38 4.85
C ILE A 149 17.62 6.87 5.99
N THR A 150 17.71 5.56 6.18
CA THR A 150 18.29 4.97 7.39
C THR A 150 19.76 4.59 7.25
N TYR A 151 20.26 4.32 6.04
CA TYR A 151 21.63 3.84 5.81
C TYR A 151 22.50 4.89 5.08
N GLN A 152 23.77 4.98 5.49
CA GLN A 152 24.81 5.66 4.69
C GLN A 152 25.46 4.66 3.73
N THR A 153 25.82 3.49 4.26
CA THR A 153 26.33 2.35 3.53
C THR A 153 25.59 1.10 3.98
N ILE A 154 25.37 0.16 3.06
CA ILE A 154 24.71 -1.13 3.33
C ILE A 154 25.44 -2.24 2.58
N GLU A 155 25.58 -3.42 3.18
CA GLU A 155 26.15 -4.56 2.48
C GLU A 155 25.23 -5.02 1.35
N HIS A 156 25.81 -5.38 0.18
CA HIS A 156 25.03 -5.85 -0.96
C HIS A 156 24.11 -7.03 -0.59
N ARG A 157 24.63 -7.97 0.21
CA ARG A 157 23.87 -9.12 0.69
C ARG A 157 22.66 -8.70 1.53
N LEU A 158 22.85 -7.79 2.48
CA LEU A 158 21.76 -7.32 3.33
C LEU A 158 20.68 -6.59 2.52
N LEU A 159 21.08 -5.79 1.53
CA LEU A 159 20.12 -5.13 0.63
C LEU A 159 19.33 -6.16 -0.18
N ALA A 160 19.98 -7.20 -0.71
CA ALA A 160 19.31 -8.27 -1.45
C ALA A 160 18.29 -9.00 -0.55
N GLU A 161 18.66 -9.34 0.68
CA GLU A 161 17.77 -9.98 1.66
C GLU A 161 16.57 -9.09 1.99
N MET A 162 16.78 -7.77 2.17
CA MET A 162 15.69 -6.81 2.39
C MET A 162 14.74 -6.70 1.19
N LEU A 163 15.23 -6.84 -0.03
CA LEU A 163 14.42 -6.78 -1.26
C LEU A 163 13.74 -8.11 -1.62
N GLY A 164 13.92 -9.15 -0.80
CA GLY A 164 13.32 -10.47 -0.96
C GLY A 164 14.13 -11.41 -1.86
N ASP A 165 15.46 -11.36 -1.75
CA ASP A 165 16.42 -12.16 -2.51
C ASP A 165 16.16 -12.21 -4.03
N PRO A 166 15.98 -11.06 -4.70
CA PRO A 166 15.84 -11.04 -6.15
C PRO A 166 17.18 -11.39 -6.83
N LEU A 167 17.13 -11.67 -8.14
CA LEU A 167 18.36 -11.85 -8.93
C LEU A 167 19.26 -10.61 -8.82
N ASP A 168 20.58 -10.84 -8.80
CA ASP A 168 21.60 -9.79 -8.75
C ASP A 168 21.41 -8.68 -9.80
N THR A 169 20.94 -9.06 -10.99
CA THR A 169 20.60 -8.12 -12.05
C THR A 169 19.46 -7.16 -11.67
N GLN A 170 18.47 -7.63 -10.92
CA GLN A 170 17.36 -6.80 -10.43
C GLN A 170 17.82 -5.88 -9.30
N VAL A 171 18.68 -6.34 -8.39
CA VAL A 171 19.28 -5.49 -7.34
C VAL A 171 20.00 -4.30 -7.99
N LYS A 172 20.82 -4.56 -9.02
CA LYS A 172 21.50 -3.51 -9.80
C LYS A 172 20.55 -2.55 -10.50
N VAL A 173 19.40 -3.01 -11.00
CA VAL A 173 18.36 -2.12 -11.56
C VAL A 173 17.82 -1.17 -10.49
N TRP A 174 17.54 -1.66 -9.28
CA TRP A 174 17.10 -0.84 -8.16
C TRP A 174 18.19 0.14 -7.70
N MET A 175 19.44 -0.30 -7.60
CA MET A 175 20.58 0.57 -7.28
C MET A 175 20.71 1.72 -8.29
N ASN A 176 20.70 1.41 -9.59
CA ASN A 176 20.78 2.42 -10.66
C ASN A 176 19.61 3.42 -10.60
N LYS A 177 18.41 2.95 -10.25
CA LYS A 177 17.21 3.79 -10.14
C LYS A 177 17.31 4.80 -8.99
N TYR A 178 17.95 4.43 -7.89
CA TYR A 178 18.14 5.27 -6.72
C TYR A 178 19.52 5.95 -6.67
N GLY A 179 20.36 5.76 -7.69
CA GLY A 179 21.69 6.37 -7.80
C GLY A 179 22.72 5.80 -6.82
N TRP A 180 22.53 4.57 -6.35
CA TRP A 180 23.44 3.93 -5.38
C TRP A 180 24.62 3.28 -6.08
N THR A 181 25.81 3.39 -5.48
CA THR A 181 27.06 2.89 -6.05
C THR A 181 27.69 1.83 -5.16
N GLU A 182 28.18 0.75 -5.76
CA GLU A 182 28.91 -0.30 -5.05
C GLU A 182 30.41 0.03 -4.97
N ASN A 183 30.99 -0.12 -3.79
CA ASN A 183 32.43 0.00 -3.55
C ASN A 183 33.13 -1.35 -3.75
N GLU A 184 34.46 -1.32 -3.89
CA GLU A 184 35.30 -2.53 -4.08
C GLU A 184 35.19 -3.56 -2.94
N GLU A 185 34.70 -3.16 -1.76
CA GLU A 185 34.48 -4.01 -0.59
C GLU A 185 33.09 -4.68 -0.55
N GLY A 186 32.26 -4.53 -1.59
CA GLY A 186 30.89 -5.10 -1.64
C GLY A 186 29.86 -4.34 -0.79
N GLN A 187 30.20 -3.10 -0.43
CA GLN A 187 29.31 -2.18 0.27
C GLN A 187 28.69 -1.20 -0.73
N ILE A 188 27.40 -0.94 -0.57
CA ILE A 188 26.64 0.00 -1.38
C ILE A 188 26.57 1.33 -0.64
N PHE A 189 27.07 2.39 -1.27
CA PHE A 189 26.91 3.76 -0.81
C PHE A 189 25.52 4.30 -1.19
N ILE A 190 24.79 4.77 -0.19
CA ILE A 190 23.40 5.21 -0.28
C ILE A 190 23.34 6.74 -0.28
N SER A 191 23.81 7.36 0.80
CA SER A 191 23.82 8.82 0.94
C SER A 191 24.80 9.27 2.04
N ASN A 192 25.36 10.47 1.91
CA ASN A 192 26.15 11.07 2.98
C ASN A 192 25.21 11.77 3.98
N GLN A 193 25.17 11.29 5.23
CA GLN A 193 24.25 11.81 6.24
C GLN A 193 24.56 13.24 6.72
N GLU A 194 25.70 13.83 6.34
CA GLU A 194 25.98 15.25 6.60
C GLU A 194 24.95 16.19 5.92
N GLU A 195 24.32 15.75 4.83
CA GLU A 195 23.25 16.48 4.14
C GLU A 195 21.85 16.24 4.76
N SER A 196 21.73 15.26 5.67
CA SER A 196 20.45 14.74 6.21
C SER A 196 20.36 14.76 7.74
N VAL A 197 20.93 15.77 8.41
CA VAL A 197 20.80 15.97 9.88
C VAL A 197 19.35 16.30 10.31
N LYS A 198 18.42 16.48 9.36
CA LYS A 198 17.00 16.70 9.63
C LYS A 198 16.30 15.34 9.88
N PRO A 199 15.54 15.18 10.97
CA PRO A 199 14.77 13.95 11.20
C PRO A 199 13.77 13.75 10.05
N LYS A 200 13.90 12.64 9.33
CA LYS A 200 12.96 12.23 8.28
C LYS A 200 12.05 11.15 8.86
N ASN A 201 10.73 11.33 8.73
CA ASN A 201 9.78 10.31 9.13
C ASN A 201 9.78 9.19 8.09
N ILE A 202 9.90 7.94 8.55
CA ILE A 202 9.91 6.74 7.70
C ILE A 202 8.49 6.40 7.21
N VAL A 203 7.49 6.71 8.04
CA VAL A 203 6.06 6.57 7.75
C VAL A 203 5.39 7.90 8.11
N GLU A 204 4.43 8.33 7.29
CA GLU A 204 3.64 9.52 7.62
C GLU A 204 2.86 9.29 8.92
N LYS A 205 2.82 10.31 9.78
CA LYS A 205 2.03 10.26 11.01
C LYS A 205 0.63 10.74 10.72
N ILE A 206 -0.35 10.00 11.20
CA ILE A 206 -1.75 10.39 11.14
C ILE A 206 -1.99 11.48 12.19
N ASP A 207 -2.57 12.59 11.75
CA ASP A 207 -3.07 13.64 12.63
C ASP A 207 -4.59 13.50 12.87
N PHE A 208 -5.07 14.22 13.88
CA PHE A 208 -6.50 14.23 14.20
C PHE A 208 -7.35 14.76 13.04
N GLU A 209 -6.83 15.71 12.25
CA GLU A 209 -7.56 16.26 11.09
C GLU A 209 -7.82 15.21 10.01
N SER A 210 -6.83 14.36 9.69
CA SER A 210 -6.98 13.26 8.74
C SER A 210 -8.03 12.25 9.18
N VAL A 211 -8.05 11.90 10.47
CA VAL A 211 -9.01 10.92 11.02
C VAL A 211 -10.39 11.54 11.19
N SER A 212 -10.46 12.76 11.71
CA SER A 212 -11.73 13.44 12.00
C SER A 212 -12.55 13.69 10.75
N SER A 213 -11.94 14.02 9.61
CA SER A 213 -12.65 14.17 8.34
C SER A 213 -13.38 12.88 7.92
N ILE A 214 -12.75 11.73 8.12
CA ILE A 214 -13.29 10.41 7.77
C ILE A 214 -14.32 9.94 8.80
N MET A 215 -14.06 10.19 10.10
CA MET A 215 -14.93 9.78 11.21
C MET A 215 -16.14 10.70 11.44
N ALA A 216 -16.07 11.99 11.11
CA ALA A 216 -17.16 12.95 11.29
C ALA A 216 -18.42 12.57 10.52
N THR A 217 -18.27 11.73 9.50
CA THR A 217 -19.38 11.22 8.68
C THR A 217 -19.86 9.83 9.12
N SER A 218 -19.34 9.29 10.24
CA SER A 218 -19.73 7.98 10.80
C SER A 218 -20.58 8.11 12.09
N GLN A 219 -21.06 9.31 12.42
CA GLN A 219 -22.03 9.58 13.48
C GLN A 219 -23.40 9.94 12.92
#